data_AF-A0A0Q9TEQ5-F1
#
_entry.id   AF-A0A0Q9TEQ5-F1
#
_cell.length_a   1.000
_cell.length_b   1.000
_cell.length_c   1.000
_cell.angle_alpha   90.00
_cell.angle_beta   90.00
_cell.angle_gamma   90.00
#
_symmetry.space_group_name_H-M   'P 1'
#
loop_
_entity.id
_entity.type
_entity.pdbx_description
1 polymer ?
#
loop_
_entity_poly.entity_id
_entity_poly.type
_entity_poly.pdbx_seq_one_letter_code
_entity_poly.pdbx_strand_id
1 'polypeptide(L)'
;MTAKARDEQWPADDLSSAGPTVVVIEDDPRSAELVALHLRAAGLNPVTVGTGEAGLEAVGSLSPAAVVLDIHLPGMTGWDVLETLKADPSTASVPVVVVSVEPERGRGFALGATEYLVKPVAGEHLLAAVSRALQHARTPVPGGTLPEGRSVVVVDDDPLALKLVRSTLEPLGWTVHTCSRGLDAADLVRAVNPSVVIMDLLMPEVDGFAVIDELRAGDTDSGPPIVVLTAKSLTSEDLGRLEGRIAFVAEKAGLDLASLARRLAQVAAAGEAETASGTSHETGDGGAP
;
A
#
# COMPACT_ATOMS: atom_id res chain seq x y z
N MET A 1 34.53 32.43 -25.65
CA MET A 1 33.74 31.24 -26.04
C MET A 1 34.50 30.07 -25.45
N THR A 2 34.03 29.21 -24.56
CA THR A 2 32.71 28.71 -24.08
C THR A 2 33.11 27.75 -22.95
N ALA A 3 32.41 27.44 -21.86
CA ALA A 3 31.09 27.73 -21.33
C ALA A 3 31.22 27.71 -19.79
N LYS A 4 30.45 28.54 -19.09
CA LYS A 4 30.43 28.65 -17.63
C LYS A 4 29.41 27.62 -17.11
N ALA A 5 29.86 26.63 -16.36
CA ALA A 5 29.00 25.78 -15.55
C ALA A 5 28.17 26.69 -14.62
N ARG A 6 26.84 26.54 -14.65
CA ARG A 6 25.96 27.20 -13.68
C ARG A 6 25.80 26.23 -12.52
N ASP A 7 26.52 26.53 -11.44
CA ASP A 7 26.22 26.07 -10.10
C ASP A 7 24.82 26.56 -9.71
N GLU A 8 23.80 25.72 -9.82
CA GLU A 8 22.52 25.93 -9.13
C GLU A 8 22.64 25.33 -7.74
N GLN A 9 23.26 26.13 -6.87
CA GLN A 9 23.54 25.85 -5.48
C GLN A 9 22.22 25.83 -4.70
N TRP A 10 21.75 24.64 -4.31
CA TRP A 10 20.65 24.50 -3.38
C TRP A 10 21.08 25.03 -2.00
N PRO A 11 20.32 25.94 -1.35
CA PRO A 11 20.72 26.50 -0.08
C PRO A 11 20.74 25.40 0.99
N ALA A 12 21.94 25.07 1.47
CA ALA A 12 22.21 24.06 2.48
C ALA A 12 22.14 24.61 3.92
N ASP A 13 21.29 25.60 4.17
CA ASP A 13 21.14 26.25 5.49
C ASP A 13 19.66 26.23 5.94
N ASP A 14 19.25 25.12 6.59
CA ASP A 14 18.42 25.07 7.83
C ASP A 14 17.99 23.62 8.13
N LEU A 15 18.95 22.73 8.39
CA LEU A 15 18.70 21.31 8.65
C LEU A 15 18.37 20.99 10.13
N SER A 16 17.53 21.79 10.80
CA SER A 16 17.00 21.39 12.11
C SER A 16 15.58 21.84 12.49
N SER A 17 14.73 22.31 11.55
CA SER A 17 13.30 22.55 11.86
C SER A 17 12.29 22.37 10.72
N ALA A 18 12.69 21.86 9.55
CA ALA A 18 11.77 21.57 8.45
C ALA A 18 11.33 20.10 8.51
N GLY A 19 10.02 19.83 8.46
CA GLY A 19 9.49 18.46 8.51
C GLY A 19 9.85 17.63 7.27
N PRO A 20 9.34 16.37 7.18
CA PRO A 20 9.69 15.44 6.13
C PRO A 20 9.58 16.03 4.71
N THR A 21 10.60 15.79 3.88
CA THR A 21 10.63 16.28 2.50
C THR A 21 9.63 15.51 1.63
N VAL A 22 8.85 16.23 0.83
CA VAL A 22 7.93 15.67 -0.15
C VAL A 22 8.26 16.24 -1.51
N VAL A 23 8.59 15.41 -2.50
CA VAL A 23 8.81 15.89 -3.88
C VAL A 23 7.47 15.96 -4.60
N VAL A 24 7.17 17.11 -5.21
CA VAL A 24 5.95 17.37 -5.98
C VAL A 24 6.34 17.53 -7.44
N ILE A 25 5.91 16.60 -8.28
CA ILE A 25 6.20 16.57 -9.72
C ILE A 25 4.93 16.97 -10.47
N GLU A 26 4.89 18.22 -10.95
CA GLU A 26 3.70 18.86 -11.54
C GLU A 26 4.14 20.02 -12.44
N ASP A 27 3.68 20.03 -13.70
CA ASP A 27 4.12 21.00 -14.70
C ASP A 27 3.36 22.33 -14.65
N ASP A 28 2.10 22.36 -14.17
CA ASP A 28 1.39 23.62 -13.93
C ASP A 28 1.87 24.25 -12.60
N PRO A 29 2.54 25.42 -12.64
CA PRO A 29 3.13 26.02 -11.45
C PRO A 29 2.10 26.46 -10.41
N ARG A 30 0.84 26.69 -10.80
CA ARG A 30 -0.22 27.07 -9.87
C ARG A 30 -0.76 25.84 -9.13
N SER A 31 -0.92 24.71 -9.83
CA SER A 31 -1.23 23.40 -9.24
C SER A 31 -0.13 23.00 -8.25
N ALA A 32 1.13 23.10 -8.67
CA ALA A 32 2.29 22.75 -7.84
C ALA A 32 2.35 23.60 -6.56
N GLU A 33 2.13 24.92 -6.67
CA GLU A 33 2.14 25.82 -5.51
C GLU A 33 0.95 25.58 -4.58
N LEU A 34 -0.24 25.23 -5.11
CA LEU A 34 -1.40 24.88 -4.29
C LEU A 34 -1.13 23.61 -3.46
N VAL A 35 -0.59 22.57 -4.10
CA VAL A 35 -0.16 21.34 -3.43
C VAL A 35 0.89 21.67 -2.36
N ALA A 36 1.91 22.45 -2.71
CA ALA A 36 2.97 22.85 -1.78
C ALA A 36 2.43 23.64 -0.58
N LEU A 37 1.47 24.55 -0.78
CA LEU A 37 0.84 25.32 0.28
C LEU A 37 0.15 24.41 1.30
N HIS A 38 -0.63 23.42 0.83
CA HIS A 38 -1.27 22.45 1.71
C HIS A 38 -0.25 21.63 2.50
N LEU A 39 0.81 21.14 1.83
CA LEU A 39 1.87 20.33 2.47
C LEU A 39 2.63 21.15 3.53
N ARG A 40 2.98 22.40 3.24
CA ARG A 40 3.62 23.32 4.21
C ARG A 40 2.73 23.56 5.43
N ALA A 41 1.44 23.76 5.22
CA ALA A 41 0.47 23.94 6.31
C ALA A 41 0.37 22.71 7.23
N ALA A 42 0.67 21.52 6.71
CA ALA A 42 0.76 20.27 7.47
C ALA A 42 2.15 20.02 8.09
N GLY A 43 3.08 20.98 8.01
CA GLY A 43 4.43 20.86 8.56
C GLY A 43 5.38 20.01 7.72
N LEU A 44 5.06 19.72 6.45
CA LEU A 44 5.94 19.02 5.51
C LEU A 44 6.79 20.02 4.71
N ASN A 45 7.88 19.54 4.13
CA ASN A 45 8.79 20.35 3.32
C ASN A 45 8.67 19.99 1.81
N PRO A 46 7.79 20.65 1.05
CA PRO A 46 7.62 20.33 -0.36
C PRO A 46 8.74 20.91 -1.23
N VAL A 47 9.26 20.07 -2.14
CA VAL A 47 10.17 20.45 -3.22
C VAL A 47 9.45 20.24 -4.54
N THR A 48 9.19 21.32 -5.29
CA THR A 48 8.43 21.27 -6.54
C THR A 48 9.36 21.20 -7.76
N VAL A 49 9.00 20.36 -8.73
CA VAL A 49 9.69 20.22 -10.02
C VAL A 49 8.66 20.04 -11.14
N GLY A 50 8.97 20.57 -12.32
CA GLY A 50 8.00 20.68 -13.43
C GLY A 50 8.08 19.60 -14.51
N THR A 51 9.03 18.67 -14.43
CA THR A 51 9.21 17.60 -15.43
C THR A 51 9.52 16.27 -14.75
N GLY A 52 9.27 15.18 -15.47
CA GLY A 52 9.55 13.83 -14.96
C GLY A 52 11.04 13.59 -14.68
N GLU A 53 11.92 14.07 -15.55
CA GLU A 53 13.37 13.92 -15.42
C GLU A 53 13.91 14.65 -14.18
N ALA A 54 13.48 15.89 -13.96
CA ALA A 54 13.83 16.65 -12.76
C ALA A 54 13.24 15.99 -11.49
N GLY A 55 12.05 15.37 -11.62
CA GLY A 55 11.44 14.51 -10.59
C GLY A 55 12.32 13.34 -10.18
N LEU A 56 12.78 12.54 -11.14
CA LEU A 56 13.65 11.39 -10.88
C LEU A 56 14.98 11.81 -10.24
N GLU A 57 15.60 12.88 -10.74
CA GLU A 57 16.83 13.44 -10.18
C GLU A 57 16.63 13.93 -8.73
N ALA A 58 15.54 14.66 -8.48
CA ALA A 58 15.22 15.16 -7.15
C ALA A 58 14.95 14.02 -6.16
N VAL A 59 14.22 12.98 -6.56
CA VAL A 59 13.96 11.83 -5.69
C VAL A 59 15.25 11.08 -5.34
N GLY A 60 16.12 10.83 -6.33
CA GLY A 60 17.40 10.18 -6.10
C GLY A 60 18.35 10.99 -5.22
N SER A 61 18.34 12.32 -5.35
CA SER A 61 19.24 13.20 -4.60
C SER A 61 18.75 13.52 -3.18
N LEU A 62 17.44 13.66 -3.00
CA LEU A 62 16.86 14.15 -1.74
C LEU A 62 16.35 13.03 -0.83
N SER A 63 16.19 11.79 -1.34
CA SER A 63 15.60 10.67 -0.60
C SER A 63 14.32 11.08 0.15
N PRO A 64 13.31 11.63 -0.56
CA PRO A 64 12.14 12.22 0.07
C PRO A 64 11.30 11.18 0.82
N ALA A 65 10.53 11.64 1.79
CA ALA A 65 9.63 10.80 2.55
C ALA A 65 8.39 10.37 1.74
N ALA A 66 8.01 11.15 0.72
CA ALA A 66 6.96 10.80 -0.24
C ALA A 66 7.12 11.59 -1.55
N VAL A 67 6.46 11.11 -2.60
CA VAL A 67 6.30 11.82 -3.88
C VAL A 67 4.82 12.08 -4.14
N VAL A 68 4.48 13.30 -4.56
CA VAL A 68 3.19 13.63 -5.18
C VAL A 68 3.45 13.79 -6.68
N LEU A 69 2.74 13.03 -7.50
CA LEU A 69 3.03 12.88 -8.92
C LEU A 69 1.80 13.16 -9.78
N ASP A 70 1.90 14.14 -10.66
CA ASP A 70 0.98 14.28 -11.78
C ASP A 70 1.36 13.33 -12.94
N ILE A 71 0.36 12.89 -13.70
CA ILE A 71 0.56 11.96 -14.82
C ILE A 71 0.85 12.69 -16.14
N HIS A 72 0.32 13.90 -16.32
CA HIS A 72 0.43 14.70 -17.52
C HIS A 72 1.64 15.63 -17.45
N LEU A 73 2.81 15.04 -17.58
CA LEU A 73 4.07 15.79 -17.61
C LEU A 73 4.55 15.98 -19.06
N PRO A 74 5.21 17.10 -19.39
CA PRO A 74 5.83 17.30 -20.68
C PRO A 74 7.04 16.38 -20.86
N GLY A 75 7.14 15.75 -22.03
CA GLY A 75 8.24 14.81 -22.34
C GLY A 75 7.96 13.42 -21.80
N MET A 76 8.45 13.13 -20.60
CA MET A 76 8.23 11.87 -19.89
C MET A 76 6.88 11.89 -19.17
N THR A 77 6.03 10.87 -19.34
CA THR A 77 4.74 10.83 -18.63
C THR A 77 4.95 10.47 -17.17
N GLY A 78 4.03 10.87 -16.28
CA GLY A 78 4.12 10.47 -14.88
C GLY A 78 3.97 8.94 -14.68
N TRP A 79 3.40 8.22 -15.64
CA TRP A 79 3.44 6.75 -15.61
C TRP A 79 4.86 6.22 -15.75
N ASP A 80 5.64 6.77 -16.68
CA ASP A 80 7.03 6.39 -16.88
C ASP A 80 7.88 6.73 -15.65
N VAL A 81 7.61 7.90 -15.02
CA VAL A 81 8.26 8.31 -13.77
C VAL A 81 7.96 7.30 -12.66
N LEU A 82 6.69 6.93 -12.48
CA LEU A 82 6.29 5.96 -11.46
C LEU A 82 6.96 4.61 -11.69
N GLU A 83 6.95 4.09 -12.92
CA GLU A 83 7.59 2.83 -13.26
C GLU A 83 9.10 2.88 -13.00
N THR A 84 9.77 3.97 -13.40
CA THR A 84 11.21 4.17 -13.17
C THR A 84 11.55 4.19 -11.68
N LEU A 85 10.78 4.94 -10.87
CA LEU A 85 10.97 5.00 -9.43
C LEU A 85 10.77 3.65 -8.75
N LYS A 86 9.84 2.82 -9.24
CA LYS A 86 9.55 1.50 -8.67
C LYS A 86 10.47 0.40 -9.17
N ALA A 87 11.10 0.57 -10.32
CA ALA A 87 12.10 -0.35 -10.84
C ALA A 87 13.47 -0.21 -10.15
N ASP A 88 13.82 0.99 -9.67
CA ASP A 88 15.09 1.24 -8.98
C ASP A 88 15.00 0.85 -7.48
N PRO A 89 15.82 -0.11 -7.00
CA PRO A 89 15.83 -0.54 -5.60
C PRO A 89 16.09 0.60 -4.60
N SER A 90 16.80 1.65 -4.99
CA SER A 90 17.11 2.80 -4.13
C SER A 90 15.92 3.73 -3.91
N THR A 91 14.94 3.73 -4.81
CA THR A 91 13.75 4.60 -4.75
C THR A 91 12.43 3.84 -4.65
N ALA A 92 12.41 2.52 -4.87
CA ALA A 92 11.19 1.72 -4.94
C ALA A 92 10.33 1.75 -3.66
N SER A 93 10.98 1.95 -2.50
CA SER A 93 10.32 2.07 -1.20
C SER A 93 9.68 3.43 -0.95
N VAL A 94 10.05 4.47 -1.71
CA VAL A 94 9.47 5.82 -1.55
C VAL A 94 7.99 5.76 -1.95
N PRO A 95 7.05 6.13 -1.07
CA PRO A 95 5.64 6.08 -1.39
C PRO A 95 5.27 7.18 -2.40
N VAL A 96 4.43 6.82 -3.38
CA VAL A 96 4.01 7.74 -4.44
C VAL A 96 2.50 7.94 -4.39
N VAL A 97 2.07 9.19 -4.25
CA VAL A 97 0.67 9.61 -4.33
C VAL A 97 0.44 10.18 -5.71
N VAL A 98 -0.31 9.47 -6.55
CA VAL A 98 -0.67 9.97 -7.88
C VAL A 98 -1.85 10.93 -7.77
N VAL A 99 -1.76 12.07 -8.45
CA VAL A 99 -2.82 13.08 -8.51
C VAL A 99 -3.04 13.43 -9.98
N SER A 100 -4.12 12.92 -10.59
CA SER A 100 -4.34 13.03 -12.03
C SER A 100 -5.76 13.48 -12.36
N VAL A 101 -5.97 14.05 -13.55
CA VAL A 101 -7.31 14.26 -14.12
C VAL A 101 -7.95 12.97 -14.62
N GLU A 102 -7.14 11.95 -14.92
CA GLU A 102 -7.62 10.65 -15.37
C GLU A 102 -8.07 9.77 -14.19
N PRO A 103 -9.21 9.08 -14.27
CA PRO A 103 -9.65 8.14 -13.24
C PRO A 103 -9.00 6.74 -13.38
N GLU A 104 -7.72 6.65 -13.76
CA GLU A 104 -6.99 5.39 -13.96
C GLU A 104 -6.36 4.82 -12.66
N ARG A 105 -7.18 4.72 -11.60
CA ARG A 105 -6.72 4.21 -10.28
C ARG A 105 -6.06 2.84 -10.36
N GLY A 106 -6.66 1.90 -11.09
CA GLY A 106 -6.16 0.55 -11.26
C GLY A 106 -4.74 0.51 -11.83
N ARG A 107 -4.46 1.34 -12.84
CA ARG A 107 -3.13 1.46 -13.45
C ARG A 107 -2.11 2.04 -12.46
N GLY A 108 -2.47 3.10 -11.74
CA GLY A 108 -1.58 3.68 -10.74
C GLY A 108 -1.20 2.70 -9.64
N PHE A 109 -2.17 1.94 -9.13
CA PHE A 109 -1.87 0.90 -8.14
C PHE A 109 -1.06 -0.26 -8.73
N ALA A 110 -1.32 -0.66 -9.98
CA ALA A 110 -0.55 -1.71 -10.65
C ALA A 110 0.92 -1.31 -10.89
N LEU A 111 1.20 -0.03 -11.09
CA LEU A 111 2.57 0.49 -11.21
C LEU A 111 3.20 0.81 -9.84
N GLY A 112 2.51 0.53 -8.73
CA GLY A 112 3.05 0.65 -7.37
C GLY A 112 2.78 1.98 -6.67
N ALA A 113 1.82 2.79 -7.13
CA ALA A 113 1.36 3.95 -6.36
C ALA A 113 0.81 3.52 -5.00
N THR A 114 1.08 4.32 -3.98
CA THR A 114 0.56 4.11 -2.63
C THR A 114 -0.87 4.62 -2.51
N GLU A 115 -1.16 5.76 -3.14
CA GLU A 115 -2.47 6.41 -3.16
C GLU A 115 -2.74 7.00 -4.55
N TYR A 116 -4.02 7.19 -4.87
CA TYR A 116 -4.45 7.80 -6.12
C TYR A 116 -5.62 8.76 -5.89
N LEU A 117 -5.46 10.00 -6.36
CA LEU A 117 -6.47 11.05 -6.29
C LEU A 117 -6.82 11.54 -7.70
N VAL A 118 -8.11 11.77 -7.93
CA VAL A 118 -8.62 12.32 -9.18
C VAL A 118 -8.89 13.81 -8.98
N LYS A 119 -8.32 14.66 -9.83
CA LYS A 119 -8.55 16.11 -9.83
C LYS A 119 -10.02 16.41 -10.20
N PRO A 120 -10.68 17.39 -9.55
CA PRO A 120 -10.14 18.34 -8.57
C PRO A 120 -9.95 17.73 -7.18
N VAL A 121 -8.82 18.04 -6.54
CA VAL A 121 -8.47 17.54 -5.21
C VAL A 121 -8.57 18.67 -4.18
N ALA A 122 -9.37 18.47 -3.14
CA ALA A 122 -9.42 19.36 -1.98
C ALA A 122 -8.19 19.12 -1.09
N GLY A 123 -7.69 20.18 -0.43
CA GLY A 123 -6.47 20.13 0.38
C GLY A 123 -6.50 19.05 1.45
N GLU A 124 -7.63 18.86 2.12
CA GLU A 124 -7.83 17.83 3.14
C GLU A 124 -7.68 16.40 2.58
N HIS A 125 -8.12 16.14 1.35
CA HIS A 125 -7.98 14.83 0.71
C HIS A 125 -6.54 14.55 0.32
N LEU A 126 -5.83 15.56 -0.20
CA LEU A 126 -4.40 15.48 -0.48
C LEU A 126 -3.61 15.17 0.80
N LEU A 127 -3.87 15.92 1.88
CA LEU A 127 -3.20 15.73 3.15
C LEU A 127 -3.49 14.37 3.78
N ALA A 128 -4.73 13.89 3.70
CA ALA A 128 -5.08 12.56 4.17
C ALA A 128 -4.33 11.47 3.39
N ALA A 129 -4.26 11.56 2.06
CA ALA A 129 -3.53 10.60 1.23
C ALA A 129 -2.02 10.61 1.52
N VAL A 130 -1.40 11.80 1.60
CA VAL A 130 0.03 11.92 1.92
C VAL A 130 0.31 11.41 3.34
N SER A 131 -0.56 11.70 4.31
CA SER A 131 -0.42 11.18 5.68
C SER A 131 -0.48 9.65 5.71
N ARG A 132 -1.42 9.04 5.00
CA ARG A 132 -1.48 7.58 4.85
C ARG A 132 -0.20 7.05 4.19
N ALA A 133 0.24 7.66 3.09
CA ALA A 133 1.46 7.26 2.39
C ALA A 133 2.72 7.33 3.28
N LEU A 134 2.85 8.38 4.10
CA LEU A 134 3.95 8.53 5.05
C LEU A 134 3.88 7.51 6.20
N GLN A 135 2.68 7.16 6.67
CA GLN A 135 2.51 6.10 7.67
C GLN A 135 2.96 4.75 7.10
N HIS A 136 2.63 4.45 5.84
CA HIS A 136 3.09 3.23 5.16
C HIS A 136 4.62 3.18 5.01
N ALA A 137 5.30 4.31 4.83
CA ALA A 137 6.76 4.36 4.73
C ALA A 137 7.49 4.27 6.08
N ARG A 138 6.82 4.61 7.18
CA ARG A 138 7.36 4.54 8.55
C ARG A 138 7.28 3.16 9.17
N THR A 139 6.52 2.24 8.56
CA THR A 139 6.52 0.83 8.93
C THR A 139 7.70 0.18 8.19
N PRO A 140 8.76 -0.27 8.89
CA PRO A 140 9.88 -0.92 8.23
C PRO A 140 9.35 -2.14 7.47
N VAL A 141 9.54 -2.16 6.15
CA VAL A 141 9.71 -3.44 5.46
C VAL A 141 11.09 -3.91 5.90
N PRO A 142 11.23 -5.01 6.65
CA PRO A 142 12.55 -5.52 6.97
C PRO A 142 13.25 -5.77 5.64
N GLY A 143 14.33 -5.02 5.39
CA GLY A 143 15.26 -5.26 4.31
C GLY A 143 16.00 -6.57 4.58
N GLY A 144 15.31 -7.67 4.32
CA GLY A 144 15.77 -9.03 4.51
C GLY A 144 14.85 -9.93 3.70
N THR A 145 15.41 -11.03 3.18
CA THR A 145 14.65 -12.19 2.68
C THR A 145 13.32 -12.34 3.43
N LEU A 146 12.21 -12.44 2.69
CA LEU A 146 10.89 -12.80 3.23
C LEU A 146 11.12 -13.94 4.24
N PRO A 147 10.71 -13.79 5.51
CA PRO A 147 11.00 -14.80 6.52
C PRO A 147 10.46 -16.15 6.04
N GLU A 148 11.31 -17.17 6.12
CA GLU A 148 10.96 -18.54 5.72
C GLU A 148 9.69 -18.98 6.48
N GLY A 149 8.67 -19.46 5.76
CA GLY A 149 7.50 -20.09 6.37
C GLY A 149 6.20 -19.27 6.41
N ARG A 150 6.08 -18.16 5.67
CA ARG A 150 4.78 -17.46 5.58
C ARG A 150 3.75 -18.27 4.77
N SER A 151 2.61 -18.55 5.40
CA SER A 151 1.49 -19.24 4.76
C SER A 151 0.32 -18.31 4.50
N VAL A 152 -0.38 -18.53 3.39
CA VAL A 152 -1.58 -17.79 2.98
C VAL A 152 -2.70 -18.77 2.69
N VAL A 153 -3.91 -18.44 3.13
CA VAL A 153 -5.13 -19.14 2.69
C VAL A 153 -5.85 -18.26 1.66
N VAL A 154 -6.14 -18.83 0.50
CA VAL A 154 -6.86 -18.16 -0.60
C VAL A 154 -8.22 -18.84 -0.75
N VAL A 155 -9.29 -18.05 -0.70
CA VAL A 155 -10.68 -18.52 -0.79
C VAL A 155 -11.31 -17.87 -2.01
N ASP A 156 -11.56 -18.68 -3.03
CA ASP A 156 -12.08 -18.24 -4.33
C ASP A 156 -12.74 -19.42 -5.04
N ASP A 157 -13.96 -19.28 -5.53
CA ASP A 157 -14.65 -20.34 -6.26
C ASP A 157 -14.12 -20.51 -7.69
N ASP A 158 -13.40 -19.52 -8.22
CA ASP A 158 -12.74 -19.61 -9.51
C ASP A 158 -11.41 -20.37 -9.43
N PRO A 159 -11.30 -21.59 -10.01
CA PRO A 159 -10.07 -22.37 -9.99
C PRO A 159 -8.91 -21.69 -10.74
N LEU A 160 -9.19 -20.78 -11.69
CA LEU A 160 -8.16 -20.03 -12.39
C LEU A 160 -7.55 -18.95 -11.50
N ALA A 161 -8.37 -18.26 -10.70
CA ALA A 161 -7.91 -17.28 -9.72
C ALA A 161 -7.04 -17.95 -8.64
N LEU A 162 -7.48 -19.10 -8.10
CA LEU A 162 -6.68 -19.89 -7.15
C LEU A 162 -5.32 -20.29 -7.73
N LYS A 163 -5.31 -20.77 -8.99
CA LYS A 163 -4.08 -21.18 -9.67
C LYS A 163 -3.14 -20.00 -9.91
N LEU A 164 -3.68 -18.84 -10.29
CA LEU A 164 -2.92 -17.62 -10.52
C LEU A 164 -2.21 -17.17 -9.24
N VAL A 165 -2.95 -17.02 -8.14
CA VAL A 165 -2.38 -16.61 -6.84
C VAL A 165 -1.33 -17.60 -6.37
N ARG A 166 -1.59 -18.91 -6.49
CA ARG A 166 -0.63 -19.97 -6.17
C ARG A 166 0.67 -19.82 -6.96
N SER A 167 0.57 -19.76 -8.30
CA SER A 167 1.73 -19.64 -9.20
C SER A 167 2.55 -18.37 -9.00
N THR A 168 1.97 -17.39 -8.30
CA THR A 168 2.61 -16.10 -8.00
C THR A 168 3.34 -16.12 -6.67
N LEU A 169 2.69 -16.61 -5.62
CA LEU A 169 3.21 -16.49 -4.25
C LEU A 169 4.18 -17.63 -3.90
N GLU A 170 3.97 -18.84 -4.44
CA GLU A 170 4.87 -19.97 -4.17
C GLU A 170 6.32 -19.71 -4.62
N PRO A 171 6.61 -19.15 -5.83
CA PRO A 171 7.98 -18.79 -6.22
C PRO A 171 8.63 -17.73 -5.33
N LEU A 172 7.82 -16.95 -4.61
CA LEU A 172 8.27 -15.93 -3.67
C LEU A 172 8.47 -16.48 -2.25
N GLY A 173 8.33 -17.80 -2.05
CA GLY A 173 8.57 -18.47 -0.77
C GLY A 173 7.35 -18.60 0.14
N TRP A 174 6.14 -18.31 -0.37
CA TRP A 174 4.90 -18.49 0.39
C TRP A 174 4.40 -19.93 0.32
N THR A 175 3.85 -20.41 1.43
CA THR A 175 3.05 -21.64 1.44
C THR A 175 1.59 -21.31 1.15
N VAL A 176 1.07 -21.71 -0.01
CA VAL A 176 -0.29 -21.35 -0.45
C VAL A 176 -1.28 -22.50 -0.22
N HIS A 177 -2.24 -22.25 0.65
CA HIS A 177 -3.41 -23.09 0.87
C HIS A 177 -4.60 -22.50 0.13
N THR A 178 -5.38 -23.32 -0.55
CA THR A 178 -6.50 -22.87 -1.39
C THR A 178 -7.78 -23.56 -0.98
N CYS A 179 -8.88 -22.82 -0.92
CA CYS A 179 -10.22 -23.33 -0.73
C CYS A 179 -11.15 -22.78 -1.80
N SER A 180 -11.99 -23.64 -2.39
CA SER A 180 -12.96 -23.24 -3.41
C SER A 180 -14.38 -23.03 -2.87
N ARG A 181 -14.59 -23.18 -1.55
CA ARG A 181 -15.91 -23.06 -0.91
C ARG A 181 -15.81 -22.26 0.39
N GLY A 182 -16.70 -21.29 0.57
CA GLY A 182 -16.75 -20.48 1.79
C GLY A 182 -16.97 -21.30 3.07
N LEU A 183 -17.71 -22.41 3.00
CA LEU A 183 -17.99 -23.28 4.16
C LEU A 183 -16.74 -23.94 4.75
N ASP A 184 -15.77 -24.31 3.93
CA ASP A 184 -14.54 -24.96 4.41
C ASP A 184 -13.46 -23.95 4.80
N ALA A 185 -13.66 -22.67 4.45
CA ALA A 185 -12.66 -21.63 4.61
C ALA A 185 -12.32 -21.36 6.07
N ALA A 186 -13.32 -21.26 6.94
CA ALA A 186 -13.10 -20.95 8.34
C ALA A 186 -12.37 -22.09 9.08
N ASP A 187 -12.72 -23.34 8.79
CA ASP A 187 -12.04 -24.52 9.31
C ASP A 187 -10.60 -24.62 8.82
N LEU A 188 -10.36 -24.34 7.53
CA LEU A 188 -9.01 -24.33 6.97
C LEU A 188 -8.14 -23.24 7.60
N VAL A 189 -8.67 -22.02 7.78
CA VAL A 189 -7.95 -20.91 8.42
C VAL A 189 -7.60 -21.27 9.86
N ARG A 190 -8.53 -21.86 10.62
CA ARG A 190 -8.26 -22.32 12.00
C ARG A 190 -7.21 -23.43 12.06
N ALA A 191 -7.24 -24.37 11.11
CA ALA A 191 -6.32 -25.50 11.08
C ALA A 191 -4.90 -25.10 10.64
N VAL A 192 -4.79 -24.21 9.66
CA VAL A 192 -3.51 -23.78 9.08
C VAL A 192 -2.88 -22.65 9.90
N ASN A 193 -3.69 -21.82 10.54
CA ASN A 193 -3.29 -20.57 11.20
C ASN A 193 -2.39 -19.71 10.29
N PRO A 194 -2.91 -19.24 9.14
CA PRO A 194 -2.10 -18.56 8.13
C PRO A 194 -1.68 -17.16 8.58
N SER A 195 -0.60 -16.66 7.98
CA SER A 195 -0.16 -15.27 8.20
C SER A 195 -1.07 -14.23 7.55
N VAL A 196 -1.85 -14.63 6.53
CA VAL A 196 -2.83 -13.77 5.85
C VAL A 196 -3.90 -14.63 5.16
N VAL A 197 -5.11 -14.09 5.05
CA VAL A 197 -6.22 -14.69 4.27
C VAL A 197 -6.56 -13.79 3.09
N ILE A 198 -6.69 -14.37 1.90
CA ILE A 198 -7.24 -13.71 0.71
C ILE A 198 -8.65 -14.27 0.47
N MET A 199 -9.64 -13.39 0.40
CA MET A 199 -11.06 -13.74 0.34
C MET A 199 -11.72 -13.09 -0.87
N ASP A 200 -12.32 -13.88 -1.75
CA ASP A 200 -13.34 -13.36 -2.65
C ASP A 200 -14.70 -13.22 -1.94
N LEU A 201 -15.45 -12.21 -2.33
CA LEU A 201 -16.80 -11.97 -1.85
C LEU A 201 -17.86 -12.63 -2.74
N LEU A 202 -17.62 -12.77 -4.04
CA LEU A 202 -18.63 -13.29 -4.96
C LEU A 202 -18.51 -14.81 -5.12
N MET A 203 -19.00 -15.55 -4.14
CA MET A 203 -19.04 -17.02 -4.20
C MET A 203 -20.50 -17.56 -4.21
N PRO A 204 -20.81 -18.61 -4.98
CA PRO A 204 -22.18 -19.07 -5.26
C PRO A 204 -22.89 -19.79 -4.10
N GLU A 205 -22.15 -20.43 -3.18
CA GLU A 205 -22.75 -21.19 -2.07
C GLU A 205 -22.82 -20.40 -0.76
N VAL A 206 -21.70 -19.78 -0.37
CA VAL A 206 -21.59 -18.93 0.80
C VAL A 206 -20.84 -17.67 0.39
N ASP A 207 -21.48 -16.53 0.58
CA ASP A 207 -20.91 -15.21 0.33
C ASP A 207 -19.68 -14.98 1.22
N GLY A 208 -18.59 -14.46 0.65
CA GLY A 208 -17.35 -14.19 1.39
C GLY A 208 -17.55 -13.25 2.58
N PHE A 209 -18.58 -12.38 2.57
CA PHE A 209 -18.93 -11.60 3.76
C PHE A 209 -19.30 -12.49 4.96
N ALA A 210 -20.07 -13.57 4.73
CA ALA A 210 -20.47 -14.48 5.81
C ALA A 210 -19.27 -15.24 6.39
N VAL A 211 -18.29 -15.58 5.56
CA VAL A 211 -17.05 -16.21 6.00
C VAL A 211 -16.21 -15.25 6.84
N ILE A 212 -16.13 -13.97 6.45
CA ILE A 212 -15.46 -12.93 7.24
C ILE A 212 -16.13 -12.77 8.60
N ASP A 213 -17.46 -12.71 8.63
CA ASP A 213 -18.22 -12.62 9.87
C ASP A 213 -17.94 -13.84 10.78
N GLU A 214 -17.90 -15.05 10.23
CA GLU A 214 -17.54 -16.26 10.98
C GLU A 214 -16.10 -16.21 11.52
N LEU A 215 -15.13 -15.80 10.70
CA LEU A 215 -13.72 -15.68 11.10
C LEU A 215 -13.47 -14.61 12.18
N ARG A 216 -14.44 -13.72 12.41
CA ARG A 216 -14.37 -12.65 13.42
C ARG A 216 -15.37 -12.85 14.56
N ALA A 217 -16.16 -13.93 14.57
CA ALA A 217 -17.25 -14.18 15.51
C ALA A 217 -16.82 -14.50 16.97
N GLY A 218 -15.60 -14.17 17.39
CA GLY A 218 -15.06 -14.47 18.72
C GLY A 218 -14.18 -13.39 19.33
N ASP A 219 -13.52 -12.57 18.49
CA ASP A 219 -12.86 -11.31 18.82
C ASP A 219 -12.41 -10.66 17.51
N THR A 220 -12.57 -9.35 17.32
CA THR A 220 -12.19 -8.68 16.06
C THR A 220 -10.69 -8.63 15.83
N ASP A 221 -9.89 -8.73 16.90
CA ASP A 221 -8.43 -8.56 16.89
C ASP A 221 -7.63 -9.87 16.95
N SER A 222 -8.26 -11.03 17.17
CA SER A 222 -7.54 -12.31 17.41
C SER A 222 -7.34 -13.21 16.18
N GLY A 223 -7.56 -12.70 14.97
CA GLY A 223 -7.49 -13.50 13.74
C GLY A 223 -6.43 -13.01 12.75
N PRO A 224 -6.01 -13.86 11.78
CA PRO A 224 -5.11 -13.42 10.75
C PRO A 224 -5.76 -12.31 9.92
N PRO A 225 -4.96 -11.36 9.41
CA PRO A 225 -5.49 -10.27 8.62
C PRO A 225 -6.14 -10.81 7.34
N ILE A 226 -7.28 -10.22 6.98
CA ILE A 226 -8.07 -10.61 5.80
C ILE A 226 -7.92 -9.55 4.72
N VAL A 227 -7.56 -9.98 3.52
CA VAL A 227 -7.51 -9.17 2.30
C VAL A 227 -8.64 -9.62 1.40
N VAL A 228 -9.47 -8.67 0.96
CA VAL A 228 -10.54 -8.98 0.02
C VAL A 228 -10.04 -8.82 -1.41
N LEU A 229 -10.25 -9.84 -2.24
CA LEU A 229 -9.92 -9.82 -3.66
C LEU A 229 -11.22 -10.07 -4.44
N THR A 230 -11.86 -9.04 -4.96
CA THR A 230 -13.18 -9.21 -5.62
C THR A 230 -13.29 -8.47 -6.94
N ALA A 231 -14.14 -8.99 -7.85
CA ALA A 231 -14.57 -8.26 -9.04
C ALA A 231 -15.83 -7.40 -8.79
N LYS A 232 -16.40 -7.47 -7.58
CA LYS A 232 -17.58 -6.69 -7.17
C LYS A 232 -17.21 -5.22 -6.98
N SER A 233 -17.94 -4.31 -7.62
CA SER A 233 -17.94 -2.90 -7.20
C SER A 233 -18.62 -2.79 -5.84
N LEU A 234 -17.86 -2.44 -4.81
CA LEU A 234 -18.37 -2.35 -3.44
C LEU A 234 -19.22 -1.09 -3.25
N THR A 235 -20.41 -1.29 -2.70
CA THR A 235 -21.29 -0.19 -2.26
C THR A 235 -20.83 0.36 -0.90
N SER A 236 -21.36 1.52 -0.49
CA SER A 236 -21.10 2.07 0.85
C SER A 236 -21.56 1.13 1.97
N GLU A 237 -22.62 0.35 1.74
CA GLU A 237 -23.10 -0.67 2.67
C GLU A 237 -22.13 -1.85 2.77
N ASP A 238 -21.59 -2.31 1.63
CA ASP A 238 -20.55 -3.34 1.58
C ASP A 238 -19.29 -2.90 2.34
N LEU A 239 -18.83 -1.66 2.13
CA LEU A 239 -17.66 -1.11 2.82
C LEU A 239 -17.89 -1.02 4.33
N GLY A 240 -19.07 -0.57 4.77
CA GLY A 240 -19.41 -0.53 6.19
C GLY A 240 -19.44 -1.90 6.87
N ARG A 241 -19.75 -2.98 6.11
CA ARG A 241 -19.66 -4.36 6.62
C ARG A 241 -18.22 -4.85 6.77
N LEU A 242 -17.28 -4.30 6.00
CA LEU A 242 -15.87 -4.69 5.99
C LEU A 242 -15.00 -3.84 6.92
N GLU A 243 -15.45 -2.63 7.24
CA GLU A 243 -14.75 -1.67 8.08
C GLU A 243 -14.35 -2.29 9.43
N GLY A 244 -13.07 -2.19 9.77
CA GLY A 244 -12.48 -2.76 10.99
C GLY A 244 -12.32 -4.29 11.01
N ARG A 245 -12.69 -5.02 9.94
CA ARG A 245 -12.60 -6.50 9.89
C ARG A 245 -11.57 -7.01 8.89
N ILE A 246 -11.20 -6.17 7.92
CA ILE A 246 -10.25 -6.49 6.85
C ILE A 246 -9.09 -5.49 6.83
N ALA A 247 -7.96 -5.92 6.27
CA ALA A 247 -6.79 -5.07 6.07
C ALA A 247 -6.97 -4.14 4.85
N PHE A 248 -7.41 -4.68 3.71
CA PHE A 248 -7.74 -3.89 2.51
C PHE A 248 -8.57 -4.69 1.50
N VAL A 249 -9.15 -3.97 0.53
CA VAL A 249 -9.81 -4.54 -0.65
C VAL A 249 -8.96 -4.28 -1.89
N ALA A 250 -8.80 -5.29 -2.74
CA ALA A 250 -8.23 -5.19 -4.07
C ALA A 250 -9.21 -5.73 -5.12
N GLU A 251 -9.16 -5.14 -6.30
CA GLU A 251 -9.93 -5.62 -7.45
C GLU A 251 -9.23 -6.81 -8.11
N LYS A 252 -10.00 -7.84 -8.48
CA LYS A 252 -9.50 -9.00 -9.25
C LYS A 252 -9.03 -8.61 -10.66
N ALA A 253 -9.65 -7.58 -11.24
CA ALA A 253 -9.32 -7.11 -12.58
C ALA A 253 -7.96 -6.42 -12.57
N GLY A 254 -6.98 -6.97 -13.30
CA GLY A 254 -5.65 -6.38 -13.42
C GLY A 254 -4.73 -6.63 -12.23
N LEU A 255 -4.85 -7.79 -11.56
CA LEU A 255 -3.96 -8.22 -10.48
C LEU A 255 -2.48 -8.00 -10.86
N ASP A 256 -1.84 -7.00 -10.25
CA ASP A 256 -0.38 -6.96 -10.23
C ASP A 256 0.14 -7.88 -9.14
N LEU A 257 0.66 -9.01 -9.61
CA LEU A 257 1.19 -10.12 -8.84
C LEU A 257 2.31 -9.70 -7.89
N ALA A 258 3.17 -8.77 -8.30
CA ALA A 258 4.28 -8.27 -7.48
C ALA A 258 3.80 -7.32 -6.38
N SER A 259 2.81 -6.48 -6.67
CA SER A 259 2.21 -5.58 -5.68
C SER A 259 1.34 -6.32 -4.67
N LEU A 260 0.58 -7.34 -5.10
CA LEU A 260 -0.18 -8.19 -4.19
C LEU A 260 0.75 -8.90 -3.20
N ALA A 261 1.83 -9.54 -3.68
CA ALA A 261 2.78 -10.22 -2.81
C ALA A 261 3.43 -9.30 -1.77
N ARG A 262 3.82 -8.08 -2.18
CA ARG A 262 4.37 -7.07 -1.27
C ARG A 262 3.36 -6.62 -0.21
N ARG A 263 2.12 -6.33 -0.62
CA ARG A 263 1.05 -5.92 0.31
C ARG A 263 0.70 -7.04 1.29
N LEU A 264 0.65 -8.28 0.83
CA LEU A 264 0.42 -9.45 1.69
C LEU A 264 1.56 -9.62 2.71
N ALA A 265 2.82 -9.43 2.30
CA ALA A 265 3.97 -9.52 3.20
C ALA A 265 3.95 -8.45 4.30
N GLN A 266 3.45 -7.24 3.98
CA GLN A 266 3.29 -6.14 4.94
C GLN A 266 2.16 -6.41 5.92
N VAL A 267 1.02 -6.87 5.41
CA VAL A 267 -0.16 -7.19 6.22
C VAL A 267 0.12 -8.35 7.17
N ALA A 268 0.79 -9.41 6.70
CA ALA A 268 1.24 -10.52 7.53
C ALA A 268 2.18 -10.06 8.67
N ALA A 269 3.15 -9.19 8.35
CA ALA A 269 4.10 -8.68 9.34
C ALA A 269 3.44 -7.81 10.43
N ALA A 270 2.40 -7.04 10.07
CA ALA A 270 1.66 -6.21 11.02
C ALA A 270 0.86 -7.06 12.02
N GLY A 271 0.18 -8.12 11.55
CA GLY A 271 -0.56 -9.03 12.42
C GLY A 271 0.33 -9.85 13.37
N GLU A 272 1.54 -10.23 12.92
CA GLU A 272 2.56 -10.88 13.76
C GLU A 272 3.07 -9.96 14.89
N ALA A 273 3.20 -8.65 14.63
CA ALA A 273 3.68 -7.68 15.61
C ALA A 273 2.63 -7.35 16.69
N GLU A 274 1.35 -7.27 16.32
CA GLU A 274 0.24 -7.03 17.26
C GLU A 274 0.03 -8.24 18.19
N THR A 275 0.06 -9.46 17.65
CA THR A 275 -0.10 -10.71 18.44
C THR A 275 1.07 -10.96 19.41
N ALA A 276 2.30 -10.61 19.04
CA ALA A 276 3.47 -10.70 19.94
C ALA A 276 3.43 -9.68 21.08
N SER A 277 2.74 -8.54 20.90
CA SER A 277 2.60 -7.51 21.94
C SER A 277 1.53 -7.85 22.99
N GLY A 278 0.49 -8.60 22.62
CA GLY A 278 -0.60 -9.01 23.50
C GLY A 278 -0.28 -10.17 24.46
N THR A 279 0.79 -10.93 24.21
CA THR A 279 1.20 -12.09 25.03
C THR A 279 2.06 -11.74 26.25
N SER A 280 2.34 -10.46 26.50
CA SER A 280 3.18 -10.01 27.64
C SER A 280 2.40 -9.63 28.91
N HIS A 281 1.12 -10.00 29.02
CA HIS A 281 0.27 -9.64 30.17
C HIS A 281 -0.47 -10.82 30.80
N GLU A 282 0.18 -11.98 30.96
CA GLU A 282 -0.33 -13.04 31.83
C GLU A 282 0.82 -13.85 32.48
N THR A 283 1.63 -13.20 33.31
CA THR A 283 2.34 -13.93 34.38
C THR A 283 2.46 -13.05 35.62
N GLY A 284 1.60 -13.30 36.61
CA GLY A 284 1.85 -12.89 37.99
C GLY A 284 0.62 -12.41 38.73
N ASP A 285 -0.21 -13.33 39.23
CA ASP A 285 -0.31 -13.49 40.68
C ASP A 285 -1.00 -14.83 41.02
N GLY A 286 -0.19 -15.77 41.48
CA GLY A 286 -0.59 -17.10 41.88
C GLY A 286 0.42 -17.61 42.89
N GLY A 287 0.40 -17.02 44.08
CA GLY A 287 1.32 -17.35 45.17
C GLY A 287 0.67 -17.28 46.54
N ALA A 288 -0.25 -18.21 46.82
CA ALA A 288 -0.55 -18.62 48.20
C ALA A 288 0.66 -19.38 48.78
N PRO A 289 0.79 -19.45 50.12
CA PRO A 289 0.03 -20.47 50.85
C PRO A 289 -0.85 -19.95 51.98
#